data_AF-A0A661LTX7-F1
#
_entry.id   AF-A0A661LTX7-F1
#
_cell.length_a   1.000
_cell.length_b   1.000
_cell.length_c   1.000
_cell.angle_alpha   90.00
_cell.angle_beta   90.00
_cell.angle_gamma   90.00
#
_symmetry.space_group_name_H-M   'P 1'
#
loop_
_entity.id
_entity.type
_entity.pdbx_description
1 polymer ?
#
loop_
_entity_poly.entity_id
_entity_poly.type
_entity_poly.pdbx_seq_one_letter_code
_entity_poly.pdbx_strand_id
1 'polypeptide(L)' 'MSGLSMNKSIKTVFIMIAFLLVLYTHSLAGQFKVTRVYDGDTIMAQGHDIIIYVLLAGIDAPEIGSPKRQRGQPYG' A
#
# COMPACT_ATOMS: atom_id res chain seq x y z
N MET A 1 -1.47 -0.89 -53.97
CA MET A 1 -1.47 0.19 -52.95
C MET A 1 -2.03 -0.28 -51.58
N SER A 2 -1.83 -1.53 -51.17
CA SER A 2 -2.42 -2.12 -49.95
C SER A 2 -1.49 -2.12 -48.72
N GLY A 3 -0.16 -2.01 -48.90
CA GLY A 3 0.82 -2.08 -47.80
C GLY A 3 0.86 -0.85 -46.87
N LEU A 4 0.44 0.33 -47.36
CA LEU A 4 0.44 1.57 -46.56
C LEU A 4 -0.65 1.55 -45.47
N SER A 5 -1.79 0.91 -45.76
CA SER A 5 -2.95 0.77 -44.86
C SER A 5 -2.65 -0.18 -43.69
N MET A 6 -2.01 -1.31 -43.97
CA MET A 6 -1.68 -2.33 -42.95
C MET A 6 -0.74 -1.79 -41.87
N ASN A 7 0.26 -1.00 -42.26
CA ASN A 7 1.19 -0.35 -41.32
C ASN A 7 0.49 0.68 -40.41
N LYS A 8 -0.60 1.30 -40.90
CA LYS A 8 -1.40 2.25 -40.09
C LYS A 8 -2.18 1.49 -39.02
N SER A 9 -2.82 0.36 -39.38
CA SER A 9 -3.55 -0.48 -38.42
C SER A 9 -2.64 -1.06 -37.33
N ILE A 10 -1.44 -1.53 -37.69
CA ILE A 10 -0.48 -2.07 -36.71
C ILE A 10 -0.04 -0.99 -35.71
N LYS A 11 0.23 0.23 -36.18
CA LYS A 11 0.56 1.36 -35.31
C LYS A 11 -0.59 1.71 -34.36
N THR A 12 -1.83 1.71 -34.86
CA THR A 12 -3.02 1.95 -34.03
C THR A 12 -3.17 0.90 -32.95
N VAL A 13 -2.97 -0.39 -33.28
CA VAL A 13 -3.02 -1.48 -32.29
C VAL A 13 -1.93 -1.32 -31.24
N PHE A 14 -0.69 -0.97 -31.63
CA PHE A 14 0.38 -0.70 -30.67
C PHE A 14 0.07 0.47 -29.73
N ILE A 15 -0.52 1.56 -30.25
CA ILE A 15 -0.97 2.70 -29.44
C ILE A 15 -2.06 2.28 -28.47
N MET A 16 -3.04 1.48 -28.91
CA MET A 16 -4.11 0.98 -28.05
C MET A 16 -3.58 0.07 -26.93
N ILE A 17 -2.62 -0.81 -27.24
CA ILE A 17 -1.97 -1.67 -26.24
C ILE A 17 -1.18 -0.84 -25.24
N ALA A 18 -0.38 0.13 -25.70
CA ALA A 18 0.35 1.03 -24.82
C ALA A 18 -0.58 1.81 -23.89
N PHE A 19 -1.71 2.31 -24.42
CA PHE A 19 -2.73 2.99 -23.62
C PHE A 19 -3.36 2.07 -22.57
N LEU A 20 -3.70 0.84 -22.95
CA LEU A 20 -4.27 -0.16 -22.03
C LEU A 20 -3.29 -0.55 -20.91
N LEU A 21 -1.99 -0.64 -21.21
CA LEU A 21 -0.94 -0.93 -20.23
C LEU A 21 -0.77 0.21 -19.22
N VAL A 22 -0.93 1.47 -19.61
CA VAL A 22 -0.87 2.61 -18.70
C VAL A 22 -2.05 2.58 -17.70
N LEU A 23 -3.24 2.18 -18.16
CA LEU A 23 -4.44 2.10 -17.31
C LEU A 23 -4.38 1.00 -16.25
N TYR A 24 -3.60 -0.07 -16.48
CA TYR A 24 -3.48 -1.20 -15.54
C TYR A 24 -2.75 -0.84 -14.24
N THR A 25 -1.96 0.25 -14.23
CA THR A 25 -1.08 0.60 -13.10
C THR A 25 -1.80 1.14 -11.87
N HIS A 26 -3.12 1.38 -11.94
CA HIS A 26 -3.91 1.94 -10.85
C HIS A 26 -4.75 0.87 -10.13
N SER A 27 -4.14 -0.25 -9.72
CA SER A 27 -4.71 -1.02 -8.61
C SER A 27 -4.42 -0.28 -7.30
N LEU A 28 -5.21 0.76 -7.04
CA LEU A 28 -5.37 1.39 -5.71
C LEU A 28 -6.07 0.39 -4.78
N ALA A 29 -5.48 -0.79 -4.54
CA ALA A 29 -5.83 -1.56 -3.36
C ALA A 29 -5.56 -0.64 -2.17
N GLY A 30 -6.60 -0.42 -1.36
CA GLY A 30 -6.74 0.78 -0.56
C GLY A 30 -5.51 1.13 0.26
N GLN A 31 -4.81 2.20 -0.14
CA GLN A 31 -3.68 2.71 0.63
C GLN A 31 -4.21 3.36 1.91
N PHE A 32 -3.72 2.87 3.05
CA PHE A 32 -3.93 3.50 4.35
C PHE A 32 -2.67 4.28 4.71
N LYS A 33 -2.85 5.52 5.17
CA LYS A 33 -1.76 6.35 5.67
C LYS A 33 -1.66 6.15 7.18
N VAL A 34 -0.48 5.80 7.68
CA VAL A 34 -0.21 5.78 9.12
C VAL A 34 -0.31 7.22 9.66
N THR A 35 -1.17 7.42 10.65
CA THR A 35 -1.41 8.72 11.28
C THR A 35 -0.85 8.80 12.69
N ARG A 36 -0.64 7.64 13.34
CA ARG A 36 -0.04 7.56 14.68
C ARG A 36 0.69 6.24 14.89
N VAL A 37 1.77 6.28 15.67
CA VAL A 37 2.44 5.09 16.23
C VAL A 37 2.18 5.11 17.74
N TYR A 38 1.69 4.01 18.31
CA TYR A 38 1.44 3.89 19.74
C TYR A 38 2.64 3.28 20.47
N ASP A 39 3.15 2.16 19.95
CA ASP A 39 4.32 1.43 20.45
C ASP A 39 5.02 0.69 19.29
N GLY A 40 5.81 -0.34 19.59
CA GLY A 40 6.61 -1.04 18.59
C GLY A 40 5.81 -1.98 17.66
N ASP A 41 4.58 -2.33 17.98
CA ASP A 41 3.73 -3.24 17.18
C ASP A 41 2.32 -2.70 16.91
N THR A 42 1.96 -1.57 17.50
CA THR A 42 0.61 -0.99 17.40
C THR A 42 0.65 0.39 16.73
N ILE A 43 -0.12 0.53 15.64
CA ILE A 43 -0.25 1.78 14.86
C ILE A 43 -1.71 2.15 14.57
N MET A 44 -1.94 3.43 14.29
CA MET A 44 -3.19 3.95 13.73
C MET A 44 -2.98 4.28 12.27
N ALA A 45 -3.90 3.87 11.40
CA ALA A 45 -3.90 4.25 10.00
C ALA A 45 -5.27 4.74 9.54
N GLN A 46 -5.27 5.66 8.59
CA GLN A 46 -6.48 6.28 8.03
C GLN A 46 -6.46 6.17 6.50
N GLY A 47 -7.61 5.86 5.93
CA GLY A 47 -7.84 5.78 4.49
C GLY A 47 -9.29 5.41 4.23
N HIS A 48 -9.82 5.74 3.05
CA HIS A 48 -11.18 5.34 2.65
C HIS A 48 -12.24 5.72 3.68
N ASP A 49 -12.12 6.91 4.29
CA ASP A 49 -13.00 7.45 5.33
C ASP A 49 -13.15 6.58 6.59
N ILE A 50 -12.25 5.61 6.79
CA ILE A 50 -12.19 4.80 8.00
C ILE A 50 -10.85 4.98 8.72
N ILE A 51 -10.88 4.71 10.02
CA ILE A 51 -9.71 4.63 10.89
C ILE A 51 -9.57 3.16 11.30
N ILE A 52 -8.35 2.64 11.19
CA ILE A 52 -7.99 1.30 11.64
C ILE A 52 -6.87 1.37 12.68
N TYR A 53 -6.92 0.44 13.62
CA TYR A 53 -5.85 0.16 14.57
C TYR A 53 -5.23 -1.18 14.16
N VAL A 54 -3.93 -1.19 13.95
CA VAL A 54 -3.21 -2.36 13.43
C VAL A 54 -2.24 -2.83 14.49
N LEU A 55 -2.40 -4.09 14.90
CA LEU A 55 -1.43 -4.84 15.68
C LEU A 55 -0.61 -5.70 14.71
N LEU A 56 0.72 -5.58 14.73
CA LEU A 56 1.61 -6.33 13.85
C LEU A 56 1.66 -7.80 14.27
N ALA A 57 1.07 -8.67 13.44
CA ALA A 57 1.03 -10.10 13.73
C ALA A 57 2.45 -10.70 13.87
N GLY A 58 2.67 -11.41 14.98
CA GLY A 58 3.95 -12.09 15.26
C GLY A 58 5.06 -11.16 15.77
N ILE A 59 4.77 -9.87 15.96
CA ILE A 59 5.64 -8.93 16.67
C ILE A 59 5.03 -8.69 18.04
N ASP A 60 5.86 -8.73 19.07
CA ASP A 60 5.52 -8.40 20.46
C ASP A 60 6.55 -7.37 20.94
N ALA A 61 6.12 -6.13 21.13
CA ALA A 61 6.96 -5.02 21.53
C ALA A 61 6.75 -4.64 23.01
N PRO A 62 7.75 -4.03 23.67
CA PRO A 62 7.57 -3.47 24.99
C PRO A 62 6.48 -2.39 25.02
N GLU A 63 5.64 -2.44 26.05
CA GLU A 63 4.47 -1.58 26.20
C GLU A 63 4.87 -0.22 26.79
N ILE A 64 4.72 0.86 26.00
CA ILE A 64 5.17 2.21 26.39
C ILE A 64 4.24 2.83 27.46
N GLY A 65 3.00 2.37 27.56
CA GLY A 65 2.01 2.85 28.54
C GLY A 65 2.15 2.24 29.94
N SER A 66 3.00 1.23 30.11
CA SER A 66 3.18 0.49 31.35
C SER A 66 4.34 1.05 32.20
N PRO A 67 4.39 0.75 33.51
CA PRO A 67 5.52 1.15 34.36
C PRO A 67 6.85 0.61 33.82
N LYS A 68 7.87 1.47 33.77
CA LYS A 68 9.22 1.11 33.31
C LYS A 68 9.73 -0.14 34.04
N ARG A 69 10.30 -1.08 33.28
CA ARG A 69 10.92 -2.34 33.77
C ARG A 69 9.92 -3.34 34.36
N GLN A 70 8.78 -3.56 33.71
CA GLN A 70 8.02 -4.79 33.98
C GLN A 70 8.88 -6.03 33.71
N ARG A 71 8.69 -7.06 34.53
CA ARG A 71 9.41 -8.33 34.41
C ARG A 71 9.06 -8.96 33.05
N GLY A 72 10.01 -8.98 32.12
CA GLY A 72 9.82 -9.45 30.74
C GLY A 72 9.95 -8.35 29.68
N GLN A 73 9.90 -7.06 30.06
CA GLN A 73 10.00 -5.92 29.14
C GLN A 73 11.10 -4.95 29.60
N PRO A 74 12.37 -5.19 29.23
CA PRO A 74 13.50 -4.37 29.68
C PRO A 74 13.57 -2.98 29.02
N TYR A 75 12.88 -2.79 27.89
CA TYR A 75 12.92 -1.58 27.09
C TYR A 75 11.60 -0.79 27.03
N GLY A 76 10.58 -1.22 27.80
CA GLY A 76 9.32 -0.49 28.00
C GLY A 76 9.42 0.55 29.11
#